data_AF-A0A8S9HNE1-F1
#
_entry.id   AF-A0A8S9HNE1-F1
#
_cell.length_a   1.000
_cell.length_b   1.000
_cell.length_c   1.000
_cell.angle_alpha   90.00
_cell.angle_beta   90.00
_cell.angle_gamma   90.00
#
_symmetry.space_group_name_H-M   'P 1'
#
loop_
_entity.id
_entity.type
_entity.pdbx_description
1 polymer ?
#
loop_
_entity_poly.entity_id
_entity_poly.type
_entity_poly.pdbx_seq_one_letter_code
_entity_poly.pdbx_strand_id
1 'polypeptide(L)'
;MGNICLLDGSWTSSAQFSGCGWVWMDSGGNIQLMGTRNFPRRESALHSEVEALRWTMENMLQHLSCQNFGTDCKELIAMIKEPHAWLSFATELERIETLHICFPDFNISYVPRAHNQIYDFIAKTARSFHRKLHFIGCSVLAWLPRPPQVLVIE
;
A
#
# COMPACT_ATOMS: atom_id res chain seq x y z
N MET A 1 -11.16 4.79 15.33
CA MET A 1 -10.98 4.02 14.08
C MET A 1 -10.48 2.64 14.48
N GLY A 2 -11.00 1.56 13.92
CA GLY A 2 -10.49 0.21 14.21
C GLY A 2 -9.03 0.05 13.74
N ASN A 3 -8.44 -1.13 13.98
CA ASN A 3 -7.17 -1.47 13.35
C ASN A 3 -7.28 -1.37 11.83
N ILE A 4 -6.32 -0.71 11.17
CA ILE A 4 -6.37 -0.46 9.73
C ILE A 4 -4.99 -0.59 9.11
N CYS A 5 -4.94 -1.15 7.91
CA CYS A 5 -3.74 -1.19 7.07
C CYS A 5 -3.86 -0.17 5.94
N LEU A 6 -2.99 0.83 5.93
CA LEU A 6 -2.94 1.84 4.88
C LEU A 6 -1.87 1.48 3.87
N LEU A 7 -2.18 1.62 2.58
CA LEU A 7 -1.31 1.21 1.48
C LEU A 7 -1.25 2.26 0.37
N ASP A 8 -0.15 2.27 -0.36
CA ASP A 8 0.06 3.14 -1.53
C ASP A 8 1.02 2.53 -2.55
N GLY A 9 0.71 2.80 -3.81
CA GLY A 9 1.52 2.51 -4.97
C GLY A 9 2.29 3.73 -5.45
N SER A 10 3.51 3.51 -5.91
CA SER A 10 4.38 4.59 -6.34
C SER A 10 4.99 4.29 -7.70
N TRP A 11 4.74 5.18 -8.65
CA TRP A 11 5.14 5.00 -10.04
C TRP A 11 5.57 6.32 -10.67
N THR A 12 6.54 6.26 -11.58
CA THR A 12 6.89 7.34 -12.51
C THR A 12 7.42 6.74 -13.81
N SER A 13 7.19 7.40 -14.94
CA SER A 13 7.64 6.94 -16.26
C SER A 13 9.16 6.80 -16.39
N SER A 14 9.93 7.60 -15.64
CA SER A 14 11.40 7.64 -15.68
C SER A 14 12.10 6.69 -14.71
N ALA A 15 11.37 6.05 -13.79
CA ALA A 15 11.98 5.16 -12.80
C ALA A 15 12.18 3.74 -13.37
N GLN A 16 13.20 3.05 -12.89
CA GLN A 16 13.41 1.63 -13.22
C GLN A 16 12.43 0.71 -12.49
N PHE A 17 12.01 1.11 -11.29
CA PHE A 17 11.13 0.35 -10.42
C PHE A 17 9.84 1.11 -10.17
N SER A 18 8.80 0.37 -9.83
CA SER A 18 7.65 0.84 -9.06
C SER A 18 7.88 0.50 -7.58
N GLY A 19 7.25 1.26 -6.69
CA GLY A 19 7.31 1.05 -5.26
C GLY A 19 5.93 0.77 -4.67
N CYS A 20 5.88 0.01 -3.59
CA CYS A 20 4.72 -0.13 -2.72
C CYS A 20 5.13 0.13 -1.28
N GLY A 21 4.24 0.74 -0.52
CA GLY A 21 4.36 0.92 0.91
C GLY A 21 3.06 0.57 1.60
N TRP A 22 3.14 0.01 2.80
CA TRP A 22 2.00 -0.13 3.69
C TRP A 22 2.38 0.08 5.15
N VAL A 23 1.43 0.51 5.96
CA VAL A 23 1.55 0.63 7.41
C VAL A 23 0.31 0.03 8.07
N TRP A 24 0.52 -0.77 9.10
CA TRP A 24 -0.55 -1.24 9.97
C TRP A 24 -0.60 -0.39 11.24
N MET A 25 -1.78 0.17 11.51
CA MET A 25 -2.06 0.96 12.69
C MET A 25 -3.04 0.23 13.60
N ASP A 26 -2.76 0.27 14.91
CA ASP A 26 -3.67 -0.22 15.93
C ASP A 26 -4.87 0.73 16.12
N SER A 27 -5.80 0.35 16.99
CA SER A 27 -6.98 1.17 17.31
C SER A 27 -6.64 2.48 18.02
N GLY A 28 -5.44 2.61 18.59
CA GLY A 28 -4.91 3.83 19.18
C GLY A 28 -4.26 4.77 18.16
N GLY A 29 -4.19 4.38 16.89
CA GLY A 29 -3.54 5.16 15.83
C GLY A 29 -2.03 5.05 15.82
N ASN A 30 -1.44 4.12 16.58
CA ASN A 30 0.01 3.90 16.57
C ASN A 30 0.38 2.96 15.43
N ILE A 31 1.45 3.29 14.71
CA ILE A 31 2.03 2.39 13.71
C ILE A 31 2.76 1.28 14.44
N GLN A 32 2.35 0.04 14.17
CA GLN A 32 2.91 -1.15 14.79
C GLN A 32 3.79 -1.94 13.84
N LEU A 33 3.45 -1.94 12.54
CA LEU A 33 4.19 -2.64 11.50
C LEU A 33 4.14 -1.85 10.19
N MET A 34 5.20 -1.91 9.40
CA MET A 34 5.24 -1.32 8.06
C MET A 34 5.98 -2.21 7.08
N GLY A 35 5.64 -2.07 5.81
CA GLY A 35 6.32 -2.74 4.71
C GLY A 35 6.71 -1.77 3.61
N THR A 36 7.88 -1.99 3.02
CA THR A 36 8.33 -1.31 1.80
C THR A 36 8.91 -2.31 0.81
N ARG A 37 8.51 -2.20 -0.45
CA ARG A 37 8.97 -3.10 -1.50
C ARG A 37 9.01 -2.41 -2.83
N ASN A 38 9.95 -2.81 -3.68
CA ASN A 38 9.94 -2.45 -5.08
C ASN A 38 9.86 -3.67 -6.00
N PHE A 39 9.51 -3.39 -7.25
CA PHE A 39 9.31 -4.35 -8.33
C PHE A 39 9.59 -3.64 -9.65
N PRO A 40 9.93 -4.38 -10.72
CA PRO A 40 10.10 -3.78 -12.04
C PRO A 40 8.96 -2.81 -12.36
N ARG A 41 9.28 -1.66 -12.96
CA ARG A 41 8.30 -0.60 -13.22
C ARG A 41 7.05 -1.18 -13.88
N ARG A 42 5.88 -0.90 -13.29
CA ARG A 42 4.58 -1.30 -13.84
C ARG A 42 4.15 -0.41 -15.00
N GLU A 43 3.06 -0.76 -15.64
CA GLU A 43 2.54 -0.05 -16.81
C GLU A 43 2.01 1.34 -16.45
N SER A 44 1.36 1.47 -15.29
CA SER A 44 0.81 2.74 -14.82
C SER A 44 0.92 2.90 -13.30
N ALA A 45 0.58 4.11 -12.81
CA ALA A 45 0.40 4.37 -11.40
C ALA A 45 -0.64 3.43 -10.79
N LEU A 46 -1.77 3.24 -11.49
CA LEU A 46 -2.86 2.37 -11.04
C LEU A 46 -2.41 0.90 -10.88
N HIS A 47 -1.56 0.38 -11.77
CA HIS A 47 -0.98 -0.96 -11.59
C HIS A 47 -0.09 -1.06 -10.34
N SER A 48 0.56 0.04 -9.93
CA SER A 48 1.36 0.06 -8.71
C SER A 48 0.48 0.09 -7.45
N GLU A 49 -0.70 0.72 -7.52
CA GLU A 49 -1.72 0.66 -6.45
C GLU A 49 -2.29 -0.75 -6.29
N VAL A 50 -2.62 -1.40 -7.40
CA VAL A 50 -3.13 -2.79 -7.41
C VAL A 50 -2.09 -3.75 -6.83
N GLU A 51 -0.81 -3.61 -7.21
CA GLU A 51 0.27 -4.39 -6.62
C GLU A 51 0.47 -4.08 -5.12
N ALA A 52 0.28 -2.82 -4.71
CA ALA A 52 0.36 -2.43 -3.30
C ALA A 52 -0.72 -3.13 -2.47
N LEU A 53 -1.96 -3.15 -2.96
CA LEU A 53 -3.05 -3.87 -2.29
C LEU A 53 -2.78 -5.37 -2.24
N ARG A 54 -2.42 -5.97 -3.37
CA ARG A 54 -2.09 -7.40 -3.46
C ARG A 54 -1.02 -7.79 -2.44
N TRP A 55 0.09 -7.05 -2.40
CA TRP A 55 1.17 -7.33 -1.46
C TRP A 55 0.76 -7.06 -0.01
N THR A 56 -0.03 -6.02 0.25
CA THR A 56 -0.55 -5.73 1.59
C THR A 56 -1.43 -6.88 2.10
N MET A 57 -2.33 -7.40 1.27
CA MET A 57 -3.18 -8.55 1.62
C MET A 57 -2.33 -9.81 1.92
N GLU A 58 -1.31 -10.10 1.10
CA GLU A 58 -0.37 -11.21 1.38
C GLU A 58 0.29 -11.06 2.76
N ASN A 59 0.71 -9.84 3.11
CA ASN A 59 1.33 -9.57 4.41
C ASN A 59 0.34 -9.66 5.57
N MET A 60 -0.90 -9.19 5.37
CA MET A 60 -1.92 -9.29 6.42
C MET A 60 -2.20 -10.76 6.72
N LEU A 61 -2.30 -11.65 5.73
CA LEU A 61 -2.49 -13.08 5.95
C LEU A 61 -1.29 -13.76 6.64
N GLN A 62 -0.06 -13.30 6.37
CA GLN A 62 1.15 -13.93 6.91
C GLN A 62 1.53 -13.44 8.31
N HIS A 63 1.24 -12.18 8.62
CA HIS A 63 1.82 -11.51 9.79
C HIS A 63 0.80 -10.95 10.76
N LEU A 64 -0.45 -10.72 10.32
CA LEU A 64 -1.46 -10.00 11.09
C LEU A 64 -2.84 -10.65 10.94
N SER A 65 -3.88 -10.02 11.49
CA SER A 65 -5.29 -10.40 11.29
C SER A 65 -6.14 -9.21 10.84
N CYS A 66 -5.51 -8.20 10.22
CA CYS A 66 -6.17 -6.98 9.79
C CYS A 66 -7.03 -7.24 8.54
N GLN A 67 -8.31 -6.89 8.63
CA GLN A 67 -9.29 -7.00 7.55
C GLN A 67 -9.66 -5.62 6.93
N ASN A 68 -9.28 -4.53 7.61
CA ASN A 68 -9.56 -3.17 7.17
C ASN A 68 -8.38 -2.58 6.42
N PHE A 69 -8.64 -2.08 5.22
CA PHE A 69 -7.67 -1.49 4.32
C PHE A 69 -8.05 -0.03 4.01
N GLY A 70 -7.04 0.81 3.82
CA GLY A 70 -7.21 2.19 3.41
C GLY A 70 -6.25 2.58 2.30
N THR A 71 -6.76 3.35 1.33
CA THR A 71 -5.99 3.88 0.19
C THR A 71 -6.51 5.26 -0.17
N ASP A 72 -5.67 6.12 -0.74
CA ASP A 72 -6.08 7.39 -1.33
C ASP A 72 -6.47 7.26 -2.82
N CYS A 73 -6.47 6.04 -3.38
CA CYS A 73 -6.83 5.77 -4.76
C CYS A 73 -8.29 5.33 -4.89
N LYS A 74 -9.15 6.25 -5.36
CA LYS A 74 -10.57 5.96 -5.60
C LYS A 74 -10.79 4.94 -6.73
N GLU A 75 -9.94 4.95 -7.75
CA GLU A 75 -10.01 4.00 -8.86
C GLU A 75 -9.70 2.58 -8.39
N LEU A 76 -8.75 2.40 -7.46
CA LEU A 76 -8.51 1.11 -6.82
C LEU A 76 -9.75 0.60 -6.09
N ILE A 77 -10.41 1.45 -5.30
CA ILE A 77 -11.64 1.07 -4.61
C ILE A 77 -12.74 0.69 -5.62
N ALA A 78 -12.87 1.43 -6.72
CA ALA A 78 -13.82 1.11 -7.78
C ALA A 78 -13.51 -0.24 -8.46
N MET A 79 -12.24 -0.52 -8.73
CA MET A 79 -11.78 -1.81 -9.28
C MET A 79 -12.13 -2.99 -8.37
N ILE A 80 -11.95 -2.85 -7.06
CA ILE A 80 -12.29 -3.94 -6.12
C ILE A 80 -13.80 -4.15 -6.01
N LYS A 81 -14.60 -3.10 -6.21
CA LYS A 81 -16.07 -3.19 -6.16
C LYS A 81 -16.69 -3.76 -7.44
N GLU A 82 -16.17 -3.41 -8.60
CA GLU A 82 -16.65 -3.87 -9.91
C GLU A 82 -15.48 -4.38 -10.78
N PRO A 83 -14.82 -5.49 -10.44
CA PRO A 83 -13.62 -5.95 -11.15
C PRO A 83 -13.86 -6.21 -12.65
N HIS A 84 -15.06 -6.67 -13.02
CA HIS A 84 -15.43 -6.96 -14.41
C HIS A 84 -15.49 -5.70 -15.32
N ALA A 85 -15.60 -4.50 -14.75
CA ALA A 85 -15.55 -3.25 -15.52
C ALA A 85 -14.12 -2.88 -15.97
N TRP A 86 -13.09 -3.54 -15.42
CA TRP A 86 -11.68 -3.18 -15.59
C TRP A 86 -10.89 -4.26 -16.31
N LEU A 87 -11.30 -4.57 -17.54
CA LEU A 87 -10.71 -5.66 -18.35
C LEU A 87 -9.19 -5.56 -18.54
N SER A 88 -8.62 -4.35 -18.52
CA SER A 88 -7.17 -4.15 -18.62
C SER A 88 -6.39 -4.62 -17.40
N PHE A 89 -7.07 -4.91 -16.28
CA PHE A 89 -6.49 -5.39 -15.02
C PHE A 89 -6.94 -6.82 -14.67
N ALA A 90 -7.54 -7.55 -15.62
CA ALA A 90 -8.18 -8.83 -15.34
C ALA A 90 -7.25 -9.83 -14.62
N THR A 91 -6.00 -9.93 -15.05
CA THR A 91 -5.01 -10.85 -14.44
C THR A 91 -4.61 -10.42 -13.03
N GLU A 92 -4.45 -9.11 -12.79
CA GLU A 92 -4.14 -8.58 -11.47
C GLU A 92 -5.32 -8.76 -10.50
N LEU A 93 -6.54 -8.54 -10.99
CA LEU A 93 -7.77 -8.66 -10.20
C LEU A 93 -8.07 -10.10 -9.84
N GLU A 94 -7.85 -11.07 -10.73
CA GLU A 94 -7.98 -12.50 -10.42
C GLU A 94 -7.12 -12.92 -9.21
N ARG A 95 -5.89 -12.37 -9.12
CA ARG A 95 -5.00 -12.62 -7.98
C ARG A 95 -5.53 -11.99 -6.69
N ILE A 96 -6.12 -10.80 -6.77
CA ILE A 96 -6.73 -10.13 -5.62
C ILE A 96 -7.99 -10.86 -5.18
N GLU A 97 -8.85 -11.28 -6.11
CA GLU A 97 -10.04 -12.08 -5.83
C GLU A 97 -9.69 -13.38 -5.10
N THR A 98 -8.62 -14.06 -5.53
CA THR A 98 -8.13 -15.25 -4.83
C THR A 98 -7.72 -14.95 -3.38
N LEU A 99 -7.00 -13.85 -3.15
CA LEU A 99 -6.63 -13.43 -1.79
C LEU A 99 -7.87 -13.02 -0.98
N HIS A 100 -8.83 -12.36 -1.62
CA HIS A 100 -10.05 -11.84 -1.01
C HIS A 100 -10.89 -12.93 -0.35
N ILE A 101 -10.89 -14.17 -0.88
CA ILE A 101 -11.56 -15.33 -0.28
C ILE A 101 -11.07 -15.60 1.16
N CYS A 102 -9.84 -15.22 1.50
CA CYS A 102 -9.28 -15.38 2.84
C CYS A 102 -9.67 -14.26 3.83
N PHE A 103 -10.42 -13.24 3.40
CA PHE A 103 -10.81 -12.09 4.20
C PHE A 103 -12.35 -12.04 4.38
N PRO A 104 -12.92 -12.74 5.39
CA PRO A 104 -14.37 -12.81 5.58
C PRO A 104 -15.04 -11.46 5.85
N ASP A 105 -14.31 -10.52 6.47
CA ASP A 105 -14.79 -9.18 6.82
C ASP A 105 -14.00 -8.10 6.07
N PHE A 106 -13.60 -8.38 4.82
CA PHE A 106 -12.81 -7.45 4.02
C PHE A 106 -13.51 -6.09 3.90
N ASN A 107 -12.75 -5.03 4.19
CA ASN A 107 -13.21 -3.66 4.05
C ASN A 107 -12.10 -2.80 3.47
N ILE A 108 -12.38 -2.08 2.39
CA ILE A 108 -11.46 -1.09 1.81
C ILE A 108 -12.13 0.28 1.73
N SER A 109 -11.47 1.30 2.27
CA SER A 109 -12.02 2.65 2.39
C SER A 109 -11.08 3.72 1.84
N TYR A 110 -11.65 4.85 1.43
CA TYR A 110 -10.90 6.00 0.95
C TYR A 110 -10.33 6.79 2.13
N VAL A 111 -9.03 7.05 2.13
CA VAL A 111 -8.36 7.86 3.15
C VAL A 111 -7.58 9.00 2.46
N PRO A 112 -7.92 10.28 2.72
CA PRO A 112 -7.28 11.40 2.03
C PRO A 112 -5.76 11.48 2.24
N ARG A 113 -5.00 11.72 1.16
CA ARG A 113 -3.53 11.82 1.17
C ARG A 113 -2.95 12.81 2.18
N ALA A 114 -3.70 13.85 2.54
CA ALA A 114 -3.29 14.86 3.51
C ALA A 114 -3.02 14.29 4.91
N HIS A 115 -3.66 13.17 5.28
CA HIS A 115 -3.48 12.51 6.59
C HIS A 115 -2.36 11.46 6.58
N ASN A 116 -1.61 11.36 5.48
CA ASN A 116 -1.11 10.08 4.99
C ASN A 116 0.31 10.14 4.39
N GLN A 117 1.17 10.98 4.97
CA GLN A 117 2.52 11.23 4.44
C GLN A 117 3.47 10.03 4.56
N ILE A 118 3.26 9.12 5.52
CA ILE A 118 4.23 8.07 5.85
C ILE A 118 4.27 6.97 4.80
N TYR A 119 3.14 6.36 4.44
CA TYR A 119 3.14 5.23 3.51
C TYR A 119 3.41 5.68 2.06
N ASP A 120 2.99 6.89 1.68
CA ASP A 120 3.37 7.54 0.42
C ASP A 120 4.88 7.75 0.33
N PHE A 121 5.48 8.25 1.42
CA PHE A 121 6.92 8.40 1.53
C PHE A 121 7.64 7.05 1.41
N ILE A 122 7.12 6.00 2.07
CA ILE A 122 7.68 4.65 2.02
C ILE A 122 7.63 4.09 0.59
N ALA A 123 6.50 4.23 -0.11
CA ALA A 123 6.33 3.76 -1.48
C ALA A 123 7.25 4.50 -2.45
N LYS A 124 7.37 5.83 -2.32
CA LYS A 124 8.30 6.67 -3.08
C LYS A 124 9.76 6.29 -2.83
N THR A 125 10.13 6.00 -1.60
CA THR A 125 11.49 5.55 -1.30
C THR A 125 11.79 4.22 -1.97
N ALA A 126 10.86 3.26 -1.91
CA ALA A 126 11.01 1.97 -2.56
C ALA A 126 11.24 2.11 -4.08
N ARG A 127 10.44 2.95 -4.72
CA ARG A 127 10.55 3.28 -6.15
C ARG A 127 11.91 3.89 -6.50
N SER A 128 12.44 4.76 -5.65
CA SER A 128 13.72 5.43 -5.87
C SER A 128 14.95 4.54 -5.68
N PHE A 129 14.77 3.37 -5.05
CA PHE A 129 15.88 2.49 -4.72
C PHE A 129 16.46 1.81 -5.98
N HIS A 130 17.78 1.83 -6.16
CA HIS A 130 18.44 1.33 -7.37
C HIS A 130 18.57 -0.20 -7.46
N ARG A 131 18.14 -0.92 -6.41
CA ARG A 131 18.22 -2.38 -6.30
C ARG A 131 16.89 -2.93 -5.82
N LYS A 132 16.72 -4.24 -5.87
CA LYS A 132 15.55 -4.89 -5.29
C LYS A 132 15.46 -4.59 -3.79
N LEU A 133 14.34 -4.04 -3.36
CA LEU A 133 14.01 -3.72 -1.97
C LEU A 133 12.82 -4.57 -1.53
N HIS A 134 12.94 -5.22 -0.38
CA HIS A 134 11.86 -5.91 0.30
C HIS A 134 12.12 -5.86 1.80
N PHE A 135 11.27 -5.16 2.53
CA PHE A 135 11.42 -4.96 3.97
C PHE A 135 10.06 -4.93 4.65
N ILE A 136 10.00 -5.56 5.83
CA ILE A 136 8.87 -5.56 6.76
C ILE A 136 9.48 -5.37 8.15
N GLY A 137 8.95 -4.43 8.94
CA GLY A 137 9.45 -4.19 10.29
C GLY A 137 8.68 -3.12 11.07
N CYS A 138 9.03 -2.97 12.34
CA CYS A 138 8.33 -2.06 13.29
C CYS A 138 9.02 -0.70 13.44
N SER A 139 10.11 -0.45 12.72
CA SER A 139 10.88 0.80 12.81
C SER A 139 11.27 1.29 11.43
N VAL A 140 11.20 2.61 11.23
CA VAL A 140 11.74 3.25 10.02
C VAL A 140 13.25 2.98 10.01
N LEU A 141 13.74 2.30 8.99
CA LEU A 141 15.18 2.05 8.83
C LEU A 141 15.93 3.39 8.86
N ALA A 142 17.02 3.48 9.63
CA ALA A 142 17.82 4.71 9.74
C ALA A 142 18.39 5.23 8.39
N TRP A 143 18.36 4.39 7.34
CA TRP A 143 18.77 4.72 5.97
C TRP A 143 17.63 5.23 5.06
N LEU A 144 16.37 5.17 5.50
CA LEU A 144 15.26 5.86 4.84
C LEU A 144 15.42 7.37 5.10
N PRO A 145 15.30 8.25 4.08
CA PRO A 145 15.18 9.68 4.34
C PRO A 145 14.07 9.90 5.39
N ARG A 146 14.24 10.85 6.30
CA ARG A 146 13.16 11.11 7.26
C ARG A 146 11.94 11.64 6.51
N PRO A 147 10.71 11.15 6.77
CA PRO A 147 9.52 11.83 6.27
C PRO A 147 9.55 13.28 6.77
N PRO A 148 9.04 14.25 5.99
CA PRO A 148 8.97 15.63 6.43
C PRO A 148 8.22 15.68 7.76
N GLN A 149 8.86 16.23 8.79
CA GLN A 149 8.21 16.44 10.08
C GLN A 149 7.09 17.47 9.86
N VAL A 150 5.84 17.07 10.10
CA VAL A 150 4.75 18.02 10.25
C VAL A 150 5.01 18.76 11.55
N LEU A 151 5.49 20.00 11.47
CA LEU A 151 5.34 20.94 12.59
C LEU A 151 3.83 21.14 12.78
N VAL A 152 3.28 20.50 13.81
CA VAL A 152 2.03 20.96 14.40
C VAL A 152 2.40 22.28 15.08
N ILE A 153 2.03 23.38 14.44
CA ILE A 153 2.02 24.68 15.10
C ILE A 153 0.75 24.68 15.94
N GLU A 154 0.91 24.63 17.27
CA GLU A 154 -0.18 24.90 18.23
C GLU A 154 -0.71 26.33 18.08
#